data_AF-A0A2M8PLJ2-F1
#
_entry.id   AF-A0A2M8PLJ2-F1
#
_cell.length_a   1.000
_cell.length_b   1.000
_cell.length_c   1.000
_cell.angle_alpha   90.00
_cell.angle_beta   90.00
_cell.angle_gamma   90.00
#
_symmetry.space_group_name_H-M   'P 1'
#
loop_
_entity.id
_entity.type
_entity.pdbx_description
1 polymer ?
#
loop_
_entity_poly.entity_id
_entity_poly.type
_entity_poly.pdbx_seq_one_letter_code
_entity_poly.pdbx_strand_id
1 'polypeptide(L)'
;MAVVVAAPIYLTLDALDAPLTPRVNTVGSEDGLLGLLENLEDRATYLPKLRLSFLVYFSQEEFSIIWYGGHTALIFAFLAPMFLIGIAYVLCTGWRPHMLLLPWLVFTSVGVSLIHDSGGYIRYTATLPALVILIAVGIQVLLTLLIPRTMDTERRALIRVLSVLGVILCLFQAIYYFGPHLTHFNQQIRAKNAYDAQD
;
A
#
# COMPACT_ATOMS: atom_id res chain seq x y z
N MET A 1 15.87 0.90 20.82
CA MET A 1 14.67 1.59 21.38
C MET A 1 13.36 0.91 21.03
N ALA A 2 13.10 0.52 19.78
CA ALA A 2 11.84 -0.15 19.39
C ALA A 2 11.47 -1.38 20.26
N VAL A 3 12.45 -2.22 20.63
CA VAL A 3 12.24 -3.39 21.49
C VAL A 3 11.72 -3.01 22.88
N VAL A 4 12.27 -1.95 23.49
CA VAL A 4 11.84 -1.48 24.82
C VAL A 4 10.43 -0.91 24.77
N VAL A 5 10.07 -0.25 23.66
CA VAL A 5 8.71 0.29 23.46
C VAL A 5 7.69 -0.83 23.23
N ALA A 6 8.08 -1.91 22.54
CA ALA A 6 7.21 -3.03 22.25
C ALA A 6 7.08 -4.04 23.41
N ALA A 7 8.11 -4.15 24.27
CA ALA A 7 8.18 -5.17 25.32
C ALA A 7 6.94 -5.23 26.24
N PRO A 8 6.35 -4.11 26.71
CA PRO A 8 5.17 -4.17 27.58
C PRO A 8 3.97 -4.85 26.92
N ILE A 9 3.79 -4.68 25.61
CA ILE A 9 2.69 -5.30 24.86
C ILE A 9 2.87 -6.82 24.84
N TYR A 10 4.07 -7.29 24.50
CA TYR A 10 4.36 -8.72 24.45
C TYR A 10 4.31 -9.39 25.82
N LEU A 11 4.82 -8.72 26.87
CA LEU A 11 4.72 -9.22 28.24
C LEU A 11 3.26 -9.32 28.71
N THR A 12 2.40 -8.38 28.29
CA THR A 12 0.98 -8.43 28.62
C THR A 12 0.27 -9.57 27.88
N LEU A 13 0.59 -9.77 26.59
CA LEU A 13 0.04 -10.89 25.81
C LEU A 13 0.46 -12.23 26.41
N ASP A 14 1.74 -12.37 26.77
CA ASP A 14 2.28 -13.56 27.42
C ASP A 14 1.60 -13.84 28.78
N ALA A 15 1.44 -12.81 29.62
CA ALA A 15 0.76 -12.96 30.91
C ALA A 15 -0.74 -13.30 30.81
N LEU A 16 -1.36 -13.05 29.66
CA LEU A 16 -2.76 -13.38 29.38
C LEU A 16 -2.93 -14.72 28.63
N ASP A 17 -1.85 -15.48 28.42
CA ASP A 17 -1.82 -16.65 27.52
C ASP A 17 -2.41 -16.34 26.13
N ALA A 18 -2.29 -15.10 25.69
CA ALA A 18 -2.77 -14.64 24.39
C ALA A 18 -1.69 -14.86 23.32
N PRO A 19 -2.07 -15.15 22.06
CA PRO A 19 -1.09 -15.32 20.99
C PRO A 19 -0.25 -14.06 20.82
N LEU A 20 1.08 -14.19 20.79
CA LEU A 20 2.04 -13.08 20.66
C LEU A 20 1.90 -12.32 19.34
N THR A 21 1.34 -12.98 18.32
CA THR A 21 1.08 -12.42 16.99
C THR A 21 -0.39 -12.59 16.63
N PRO A 22 -1.32 -11.99 17.40
CA PRO A 22 -2.75 -12.25 17.23
C PRO A 22 -3.21 -11.88 15.82
N ARG A 23 -2.62 -10.82 15.26
CA ARG A 23 -2.89 -10.37 13.90
C ARG A 23 -2.38 -11.32 12.81
N VAL A 24 -1.26 -12.02 13.05
CA VAL A 24 -0.78 -13.04 12.12
C VAL A 24 -1.70 -14.25 12.16
N ASN A 25 -2.20 -14.64 13.33
CA ASN A 25 -3.09 -15.79 13.46
C ASN A 25 -4.47 -15.53 12.86
N THR A 26 -4.96 -14.28 12.89
CA THR A 26 -6.26 -13.91 12.29
C THR A 26 -6.24 -13.75 10.78
N VAL A 27 -5.07 -13.52 10.16
CA VAL A 27 -4.97 -13.20 8.72
C VAL A 27 -4.07 -14.20 7.97
N GLY A 28 -3.15 -14.86 8.66
CA GLY A 28 -2.25 -15.91 8.15
C GLY A 28 -2.82 -17.32 8.33
N SER A 29 -1.97 -18.34 8.23
CA SER A 29 -2.37 -19.73 8.49
C SER A 29 -2.55 -19.98 9.99
N GLU A 30 -3.34 -20.99 10.35
CA GLU A 30 -3.56 -21.40 11.74
C GLU A 30 -2.23 -21.69 12.47
N ASP A 31 -1.21 -22.14 11.73
CA ASP A 31 0.15 -22.44 12.23
C ASP A 31 1.06 -21.21 12.41
N GLY A 32 0.54 -20.00 12.25
CA GLY A 32 1.28 -18.76 12.44
C GLY A 32 2.48 -18.61 11.50
N LEU A 33 3.63 -18.18 12.04
CA LEU A 33 4.83 -17.87 11.26
C LEU A 33 5.44 -19.10 10.57
N LEU A 34 5.29 -20.29 11.15
CA LEU A 34 5.79 -21.54 10.57
C LEU A 34 4.98 -21.92 9.33
N GLY A 35 3.66 -21.83 9.38
CA GLY A 35 2.84 -22.09 8.19
C GLY A 35 3.06 -21.06 7.07
N LEU A 36 3.49 -19.83 7.38
CA LEU A 36 3.94 -18.88 6.34
C LEU A 36 5.22 -19.36 5.63
N LEU A 37 6.13 -20.04 6.35
CA LEU A 37 7.35 -20.60 5.77
C LEU A 37 7.06 -21.86 4.96
N GLU A 38 6.15 -22.72 5.42
CA GLU A 38 5.70 -23.89 4.65
C GLU A 38 5.03 -23.48 3.33
N ASN A 39 4.25 -22.39 3.33
CA ASN A 39 3.68 -21.82 2.12
C ASN A 39 4.75 -21.39 1.10
N LEU A 40 5.97 -21.05 1.51
CA LEU A 40 7.07 -20.72 0.59
C LEU A 40 7.65 -21.96 -0.10
N GLU A 41 7.53 -23.14 0.51
CA GLU A 41 8.01 -24.39 -0.08
C GLU A 41 7.11 -24.84 -1.24
N ASP A 42 5.79 -24.62 -1.13
CA ASP A 42 4.85 -24.86 -2.22
C ASP A 42 4.87 -23.73 -3.27
N ARG A 43 5.84 -23.83 -4.18
CA ARG A 43 6.01 -22.90 -5.30
C ARG A 43 4.77 -22.77 -6.19
N ALA A 44 3.98 -23.85 -6.36
CA ALA A 44 2.83 -23.85 -7.24
C ALA A 44 1.71 -22.95 -6.69
N THR A 45 1.57 -22.91 -5.37
CA THR A 45 0.59 -22.06 -4.67
C THR A 45 1.13 -20.65 -4.43
N TYR A 46 2.42 -20.50 -4.10
CA TYR A 46 2.99 -19.21 -3.75
C TYR A 46 3.20 -18.26 -4.94
N LEU A 47 3.68 -18.77 -6.08
CA LEU A 47 4.02 -17.92 -7.21
C LEU A 47 2.81 -17.12 -7.77
N PRO A 48 1.60 -17.70 -7.89
CA PRO A 48 0.40 -16.95 -8.22
C PRO A 48 0.06 -15.84 -7.21
N LYS A 49 0.19 -16.10 -5.89
CA LYS A 49 -0.05 -15.09 -4.84
C LYS A 49 0.93 -13.94 -4.89
N LEU A 50 2.21 -14.25 -5.12
CA LEU A 50 3.26 -13.26 -5.30
C LEU A 50 2.98 -12.41 -6.54
N ARG A 51 2.69 -13.05 -7.68
CA ARG A 51 2.33 -12.35 -8.92
C ARG A 51 1.11 -11.45 -8.73
N LEU A 52 0.05 -11.97 -8.11
CA LEU A 52 -1.17 -11.21 -7.81
C LEU A 52 -0.82 -9.98 -6.97
N SER A 53 0.06 -10.13 -5.98
CA SER A 53 0.49 -9.03 -5.12
C SER A 53 1.19 -7.90 -5.86
N PHE A 54 1.83 -8.15 -7.01
CA PHE A 54 2.36 -7.09 -7.86
C PHE A 54 1.35 -6.59 -8.90
N LEU A 55 0.48 -7.46 -9.43
CA LEU A 55 -0.51 -7.08 -10.43
C LEU A 55 -1.58 -6.13 -9.88
N VAL A 56 -1.87 -6.16 -8.58
CA VAL A 56 -2.78 -5.22 -7.91
C VAL A 56 -2.36 -3.76 -8.07
N TYR A 57 -1.07 -3.48 -8.31
CA TYR A 57 -0.62 -2.12 -8.57
C TYR A 57 -1.13 -1.57 -9.91
N PHE A 58 -1.32 -2.41 -10.93
CA PHE A 58 -1.47 -1.95 -12.32
C PHE A 58 -2.70 -2.46 -13.05
N SER A 59 -3.14 -3.68 -12.78
CA SER A 59 -4.07 -4.38 -13.68
C SER A 59 -5.22 -5.07 -12.97
N GLN A 60 -5.04 -5.47 -11.72
CA GLN A 60 -6.08 -6.19 -10.98
C GLN A 60 -6.99 -5.20 -10.29
N GLU A 61 -8.29 -5.34 -10.56
CA GLU A 61 -9.33 -4.69 -9.79
C GLU A 61 -9.33 -5.22 -8.36
N GLU A 62 -9.78 -4.40 -7.44
CA GLU A 62 -9.81 -4.78 -6.05
C GLU A 62 -11.05 -5.64 -5.79
N PHE A 63 -10.81 -6.93 -5.47
CA PHE A 63 -11.89 -7.91 -5.33
C PHE A 63 -12.80 -7.68 -4.14
N SER A 64 -12.36 -6.91 -3.15
CA SER A 64 -13.12 -6.79 -1.94
C SER A 64 -13.88 -5.45 -1.92
N ILE A 65 -15.18 -5.60 -1.74
CA ILE A 65 -16.17 -4.52 -1.73
C ILE A 65 -16.05 -3.66 -0.47
N ILE A 66 -15.46 -4.21 0.60
CA ILE A 66 -15.59 -3.69 1.96
C ILE A 66 -14.74 -2.43 2.21
N TRP A 67 -13.50 -2.32 1.72
CA TRP A 67 -12.59 -1.24 2.16
C TRP A 67 -12.27 -0.14 1.16
N TYR A 68 -12.10 -0.44 -0.12
CA TYR A 68 -11.91 0.60 -1.14
C TYR A 68 -12.90 0.42 -2.30
N GLY A 69 -13.39 -0.81 -2.51
CA GLY A 69 -14.53 -1.09 -3.39
C GLY A 69 -14.30 -0.61 -4.83
N GLY A 70 -13.03 -0.54 -5.23
CA GLY A 70 -12.64 0.10 -6.47
C GLY A 70 -12.66 -0.86 -7.65
N HIS A 71 -13.38 -0.49 -8.71
CA HIS A 71 -13.28 -1.09 -10.04
C HIS A 71 -11.98 -0.69 -10.80
N THR A 72 -10.94 -0.30 -10.07
CA THR A 72 -9.72 0.26 -10.64
C THR A 72 -8.50 -0.26 -9.91
N ALA A 73 -7.40 -0.44 -10.65
CA ALA A 73 -6.10 -0.73 -10.06
C ALA A 73 -5.65 0.36 -9.09
N LEU A 74 -4.74 0.01 -8.17
CA LEU A 74 -4.25 0.95 -7.16
C LEU A 74 -3.57 2.18 -7.77
N ILE A 75 -2.78 1.97 -8.82
CA ILE A 75 -2.22 3.05 -9.63
C ILE A 75 -3.11 3.18 -10.86
N PHE A 76 -3.75 4.33 -11.02
CA PHE A 76 -4.51 4.62 -12.22
C PHE A 76 -3.64 4.47 -13.47
N ALA A 77 -4.21 3.93 -14.55
CA ALA A 77 -3.50 3.68 -15.80
C ALA A 77 -2.76 4.91 -16.34
N PHE A 78 -3.31 6.12 -16.16
CA PHE A 78 -2.67 7.37 -16.59
C PHE A 78 -1.52 7.83 -15.67
N LEU A 79 -1.44 7.35 -14.42
CA LEU A 79 -0.32 7.61 -13.49
C LEU A 79 0.79 6.56 -13.60
N ALA A 80 0.49 5.38 -14.17
CA ALA A 80 1.45 4.31 -14.38
C ALA A 80 2.76 4.76 -15.08
N PRO A 81 2.73 5.56 -16.18
CA PRO A 81 3.98 6.01 -16.81
C PRO A 81 4.84 6.88 -15.87
N MET A 82 4.23 7.73 -15.06
CA MET A 82 4.95 8.57 -14.09
C MET A 82 5.59 7.69 -13.01
N PHE A 83 4.85 6.71 -12.49
CA PHE A 83 5.40 5.73 -11.54
C PHE A 83 6.62 5.00 -12.12
N LEU A 84 6.54 4.51 -13.36
CA LEU A 84 7.64 3.81 -14.03
C LEU A 84 8.86 4.71 -14.25
N ILE A 85 8.66 5.98 -14.64
CA ILE A 85 9.74 6.97 -14.73
C ILE A 85 10.38 7.18 -13.36
N GLY A 86 9.58 7.25 -12.29
CA GLY A 86 10.07 7.34 -10.91
C GLY A 86 10.96 6.17 -10.52
N ILE A 87 10.53 4.94 -10.79
CA ILE A 87 11.35 3.73 -10.56
C ILE A 87 12.64 3.79 -11.35
N ALA A 88 12.56 4.06 -12.66
CA ALA A 88 13.73 4.12 -13.53
C ALA A 88 14.74 5.17 -13.05
N TYR A 89 14.26 6.36 -12.67
CA TYR A 89 15.11 7.41 -12.11
C TYR A 89 15.80 6.95 -10.83
N VAL A 90 15.06 6.38 -9.88
CA VAL A 90 15.63 5.88 -8.61
C VAL A 90 16.71 4.84 -8.86
N LEU A 91 16.49 3.88 -9.77
CA LEU A 91 17.47 2.86 -10.14
C LEU A 91 18.71 3.47 -10.80
N CYS A 92 18.55 4.44 -11.70
CA CYS A 92 19.67 5.09 -12.39
C CYS A 92 20.49 6.03 -11.50
N THR A 93 19.92 6.57 -10.42
CA THR A 93 20.62 7.52 -9.53
C THR A 93 21.64 6.89 -8.55
N GLY A 94 21.72 5.56 -8.48
CA GLY A 94 22.60 4.84 -7.57
C GLY A 94 22.17 4.89 -6.10
N TRP A 95 22.99 4.31 -5.20
CA TRP A 95 22.67 4.12 -3.77
C TRP A 95 22.49 5.46 -3.04
N ARG A 96 21.23 5.84 -2.84
CA ARG A 96 20.79 7.02 -2.10
C ARG A 96 19.60 6.67 -1.19
N PRO A 97 19.27 7.48 -0.17
CA PRO A 97 18.18 7.16 0.77
C PRO A 97 16.83 6.87 0.11
N HIS A 98 16.53 7.52 -1.02
CA HIS A 98 15.29 7.28 -1.77
C HIS A 98 15.24 5.90 -2.46
N MET A 99 16.37 5.19 -2.59
CA MET A 99 16.35 3.80 -3.07
C MET A 99 15.61 2.87 -2.10
N LEU A 100 15.49 3.22 -0.82
CA LEU A 100 14.76 2.44 0.19
C LEU A 100 13.27 2.27 -0.18
N LEU A 101 12.73 3.10 -1.08
CA LEU A 101 11.37 2.96 -1.60
C LEU A 101 11.16 1.65 -2.38
N LEU A 102 12.18 1.17 -3.11
CA LEU A 102 12.02 -0.06 -3.90
C LEU A 102 12.01 -1.32 -3.02
N PRO A 103 13.00 -1.54 -2.12
CA PRO A 103 12.91 -2.62 -1.15
C PRO A 103 11.66 -2.54 -0.29
N TRP A 104 11.20 -1.33 0.10
CA TRP A 104 9.93 -1.17 0.81
C TRP A 104 8.78 -1.79 0.01
N LEU A 105 8.55 -1.36 -1.23
CA LEU A 105 7.48 -1.91 -2.06
C LEU A 105 7.59 -3.42 -2.25
N VAL A 106 8.81 -3.91 -2.50
CA VAL A 106 9.07 -5.34 -2.66
C VAL A 106 8.76 -6.10 -1.39
N PHE A 107 9.29 -5.70 -0.23
CA PHE A 107 9.08 -6.38 1.04
C PHE A 107 7.63 -6.33 1.48
N THR A 108 6.91 -5.22 1.27
CA THR A 108 5.49 -5.17 1.58
C THR A 108 4.69 -6.10 0.66
N SER A 109 5.01 -6.15 -0.63
CA SER A 109 4.32 -7.05 -1.58
C SER A 109 4.58 -8.52 -1.26
N VAL A 110 5.83 -8.86 -0.92
CA VAL A 110 6.21 -10.21 -0.47
C VAL A 110 5.49 -10.55 0.83
N GLY A 111 5.54 -9.66 1.83
CA GLY A 111 4.87 -9.86 3.12
C GLY A 111 3.37 -10.10 2.96
N VAL A 112 2.71 -9.39 2.05
CA VAL A 112 1.27 -9.59 1.79
C VAL A 112 1.01 -10.87 1.00
N SER A 113 1.92 -11.29 0.12
CA SER A 113 1.77 -12.56 -0.61
C SER A 113 1.85 -13.80 0.28
N LEU A 114 2.44 -13.67 1.48
CA LEU A 114 2.48 -14.73 2.48
C LEU A 114 1.14 -14.93 3.20
N ILE A 115 0.31 -13.88 3.23
CA ILE A 115 -0.99 -13.89 3.90
C ILE A 115 -1.97 -14.81 3.15
N HIS A 116 -2.90 -15.46 3.88
CA HIS A 116 -3.88 -16.37 3.28
C HIS A 116 -4.69 -15.66 2.19
N ASP A 117 -5.27 -14.50 2.53
CA ASP A 117 -5.86 -13.58 1.58
C ASP A 117 -4.83 -12.57 1.08
N SER A 118 -4.05 -13.00 0.08
CA SER A 118 -3.12 -12.10 -0.61
C SER A 118 -3.83 -11.00 -1.39
N GLY A 119 -5.13 -11.08 -1.68
CA GLY A 119 -5.89 -9.99 -2.29
C GLY A 119 -6.20 -8.84 -1.33
N GLY A 120 -5.95 -9.05 -0.03
CA GLY A 120 -6.37 -8.16 1.04
C GLY A 120 -5.70 -6.78 1.09
N TYR A 121 -6.42 -5.87 1.74
CA TYR A 121 -6.22 -4.42 1.78
C TYR A 121 -5.06 -3.91 2.62
N ILE A 122 -4.43 -4.78 3.42
CA ILE A 122 -3.39 -4.38 4.38
C ILE A 122 -2.19 -3.75 3.64
N ARG A 123 -2.00 -4.12 2.36
CA ARG A 123 -0.98 -3.54 1.47
C ARG A 123 -1.11 -2.03 1.30
N TYR A 124 -2.32 -1.46 1.30
CA TYR A 124 -2.52 -0.09 0.84
C TYR A 124 -1.93 0.92 1.81
N THR A 125 -2.18 0.76 3.10
CA THR A 125 -1.67 1.68 4.12
C THR A 125 -0.14 1.68 4.18
N ALA A 126 0.48 0.51 3.96
CA ALA A 126 1.93 0.37 3.99
C ALA A 126 2.62 0.81 2.69
N THR A 127 2.02 0.59 1.52
CA THR A 127 2.67 0.88 0.22
C THR A 127 2.36 2.25 -0.37
N LEU A 128 1.20 2.82 -0.04
CA LEU A 128 0.73 4.08 -0.62
C LEU A 128 1.74 5.23 -0.48
N PRO A 129 2.41 5.45 0.68
CA PRO A 129 3.43 6.49 0.77
C PRO A 129 4.56 6.32 -0.24
N ALA A 130 5.07 5.09 -0.42
CA ALA A 130 6.14 4.81 -1.36
C ALA A 130 5.69 5.00 -2.82
N LEU A 131 4.46 4.57 -3.16
CA LEU A 131 3.87 4.78 -4.48
C LEU A 131 3.73 6.26 -4.82
N VAL A 132 3.18 7.06 -3.91
CA VAL A 132 2.98 8.51 -4.10
C VAL A 132 4.31 9.21 -4.30
N ILE A 133 5.34 8.88 -3.51
CA ILE A 133 6.68 9.47 -3.67
C ILE A 133 7.27 9.11 -5.03
N LEU A 134 7.19 7.85 -5.47
CA LEU A 134 7.70 7.44 -6.78
C LEU A 134 6.97 8.13 -7.93
N ILE A 135 5.65 8.26 -7.85
CA ILE A 135 4.86 9.03 -8.84
C ILE A 135 5.30 10.49 -8.85
N ALA A 136 5.47 11.11 -7.68
CA ALA A 136 5.90 12.51 -7.57
C ALA A 136 7.31 12.72 -8.17
N VAL A 137 8.25 11.80 -7.92
CA VAL A 137 9.59 11.80 -8.55
C VAL A 137 9.46 11.69 -10.06
N GLY A 138 8.61 10.77 -10.56
CA GLY A 138 8.36 10.61 -11.99
C GLY A 138 7.80 11.87 -12.66
N ILE A 139 6.82 12.53 -12.02
CA ILE A 139 6.28 13.81 -12.46
C ILE A 139 7.38 14.87 -12.48
N GLN A 140 8.20 14.96 -11.43
CA GLN A 140 9.28 15.93 -11.37
C GLN A 140 10.29 15.73 -12.51
N VAL A 141 10.69 14.49 -12.79
CA VAL A 141 11.60 14.14 -13.88
C VAL A 141 10.98 14.51 -15.23
N LEU A 142 9.72 14.12 -15.45
CA LEU A 142 8.99 14.44 -16.67
C LEU A 142 8.90 15.96 -16.91
N LEU A 143 8.58 16.73 -15.86
CA LEU A 143 8.53 18.19 -15.95
C LEU A 143 9.89 18.82 -16.25
N THR A 144 10.98 18.28 -15.68
CA THR A 144 12.33 18.77 -16.01
C THR A 144 12.77 18.45 -17.43
N LEU A 145 12.20 17.40 -18.04
CA LEU A 145 12.44 17.07 -19.44
C LEU A 145 11.61 17.93 -20.39
N LEU A 146 10.35 18.21 -20.01
CA LEU A 146 9.42 18.98 -20.84
C LEU A 146 9.65 20.50 -20.78
N ILE A 147 10.18 21.02 -19.68
CA ILE A 147 10.32 22.47 -19.45
C ILE A 147 11.80 22.85 -19.42
N PRO A 148 12.31 23.55 -20.46
CA PRO A 148 13.70 23.98 -20.54
C PRO A 148 14.12 24.82 -19.32
N ARG A 149 15.37 24.62 -18.87
CA ARG A 149 15.95 25.37 -17.73
C ARG A 149 16.00 26.89 -17.93
N THR A 150 15.92 27.38 -19.16
CA THR A 150 15.91 28.80 -19.47
C THR A 150 14.66 29.52 -18.96
N MET A 151 13.58 28.79 -18.65
CA MET A 151 12.28 29.33 -18.24
C MET A 151 12.07 29.18 -16.71
N ASP A 152 13.03 29.64 -15.91
CA ASP A 152 13.03 29.45 -14.45
C ASP A 152 11.79 30.04 -13.75
N THR A 153 11.24 31.14 -14.26
CA THR A 153 10.03 31.75 -13.70
C THR A 153 8.78 30.91 -13.96
N GLU A 154 8.60 30.40 -15.18
CA GLU A 154 7.48 29.53 -15.55
C GLU A 154 7.55 28.18 -14.85
N ARG A 155 8.76 27.60 -14.77
CA ARG A 155 8.99 26.36 -14.02
C ARG A 155 8.61 26.50 -12.55
N ARG A 156 8.97 27.61 -11.90
CA ARG A 156 8.58 27.90 -10.51
C ARG A 156 7.06 28.09 -10.37
N ALA A 157 6.42 28.77 -11.31
CA ALA A 157 4.97 28.95 -11.31
C ALA A 157 4.25 27.61 -11.45
N LEU A 158 4.67 26.76 -12.39
CA LEU A 158 4.07 25.44 -12.59
C LEU A 158 4.25 24.54 -11.36
N ILE A 159 5.46 24.50 -10.78
CA ILE A 159 5.70 23.72 -9.55
C ILE A 159 4.76 24.20 -8.44
N ARG A 160 4.57 25.51 -8.27
CA ARG A 160 3.62 26.04 -7.27
C ARG A 160 2.19 25.60 -7.57
N VAL A 161 1.73 25.68 -8.82
CA VAL A 161 0.39 25.25 -9.22
C VAL A 161 0.19 23.75 -8.94
N LEU A 162 1.15 22.92 -9.30
CA LEU A 162 1.09 21.47 -9.05
C LEU A 162 1.13 21.14 -7.56
N SER A 163 1.93 21.85 -6.77
CA SER A 163 1.94 21.71 -5.31
C SER A 163 0.59 22.09 -4.69
N VAL A 164 -0.02 23.21 -5.13
CA VAL A 164 -1.34 23.63 -4.66
C VAL A 164 -2.40 22.60 -5.05
N LEU A 165 -2.38 22.11 -6.29
CA LEU A 165 -3.29 21.06 -6.75
C LEU A 165 -3.11 19.77 -5.94
N GLY A 166 -1.87 19.38 -5.66
CA GLY A 166 -1.56 18.23 -4.80
C GLY A 166 -2.14 18.38 -3.40
N VAL A 167 -2.02 19.56 -2.78
CA VAL A 167 -2.62 19.85 -1.46
C VAL A 167 -4.15 19.75 -1.51
N ILE A 168 -4.78 20.31 -2.55
CA ILE A 168 -6.23 20.22 -2.74
C ILE A 168 -6.69 18.76 -2.86
N LEU A 169 -5.99 17.95 -3.65
CA LEU A 169 -6.29 16.53 -3.80
C LEU A 169 -6.12 15.76 -2.49
N CYS A 170 -5.07 16.05 -1.70
CA CYS A 170 -4.88 15.45 -0.38
C CYS A 170 -6.02 15.81 0.58
N LEU A 171 -6.45 17.07 0.62
CA LEU A 171 -7.57 17.50 1.46
C LEU A 171 -8.88 16.86 1.02
N PHE A 172 -9.16 16.85 -0.28
CA PHE A 172 -10.34 16.18 -0.83
C PHE A 172 -10.35 14.70 -0.44
N GLN A 173 -9.22 14.01 -0.56
CA GLN A 173 -9.17 12.59 -0.25
C GLN A 173 -9.30 12.30 1.25
N ALA A 174 -8.73 13.16 2.12
CA ALA A 174 -8.96 13.07 3.55
C ALA A 174 -10.45 13.24 3.90
N ILE A 175 -11.12 14.24 3.31
CA ILE A 175 -12.55 14.49 3.55
C ILE A 175 -13.40 13.31 3.04
N TYR A 176 -13.13 12.80 1.84
CA TYR A 176 -13.84 11.65 1.29
C TYR A 176 -13.67 10.39 2.16
N TYR A 177 -12.43 10.07 2.51
CA TYR A 177 -12.09 8.87 3.28
C TYR A 177 -12.71 8.89 4.68
N PHE A 178 -12.57 10.01 5.40
CA PHE A 178 -13.08 10.14 6.78
C PHE A 178 -14.56 10.53 6.87
N GLY A 179 -15.20 10.88 5.76
CA GLY A 179 -16.61 11.27 5.71
C GLY A 179 -17.51 10.19 5.07
N PRO A 180 -17.90 10.35 3.79
CA PRO A 180 -18.82 9.42 3.13
C PRO A 180 -18.34 7.97 3.15
N HIS A 181 -17.05 7.75 2.88
CA HIS A 181 -16.51 6.41 2.79
C HIS A 181 -16.56 5.65 4.12
N LEU A 182 -16.07 6.28 5.21
CA LEU A 182 -16.15 5.70 6.56
C LEU A 182 -17.60 5.43 6.99
N THR A 183 -18.54 6.27 6.57
CA THR A 183 -19.97 6.08 6.88
C THR A 183 -20.52 4.83 6.18
N HIS A 184 -20.26 4.68 4.88
CA HIS A 184 -20.67 3.50 4.12
C HIS A 184 -20.01 2.22 4.64
N PHE A 185 -18.72 2.28 4.94
CA PHE A 185 -17.96 1.19 5.55
C PHE A 185 -18.64 0.68 6.83
N ASN A 186 -18.98 1.60 7.74
CA ASN A 186 -19.65 1.25 9.01
C ASN A 186 -21.03 0.64 8.79
N GLN A 187 -21.78 1.10 7.79
CA GLN A 187 -23.08 0.53 7.44
C GLN A 187 -22.94 -0.91 6.93
N GLN A 188 -21.96 -1.17 6.05
CA GLN A 188 -21.69 -2.50 5.52
C GLN A 188 -21.27 -3.49 6.60
N ILE A 189 -20.38 -3.08 7.51
CA ILE A 189 -19.97 -3.93 8.65
C ILE A 189 -21.17 -4.26 9.54
N ARG A 190 -22.01 -3.28 9.87
CA ARG A 190 -23.20 -3.52 10.70
C ARG A 190 -24.18 -4.47 10.02
N ALA A 191 -24.40 -4.30 8.72
CA ALA A 191 -25.27 -5.19 7.94
C ALA A 191 -24.73 -6.61 7.90
N LYS A 192 -23.43 -6.79 7.68
CA LYS A 192 -22.77 -8.11 7.70
C LYS A 192 -22.92 -8.79 9.07
N ASN A 193 -22.60 -8.08 10.15
CA ASN A 193 -22.71 -8.65 11.50
C ASN A 193 -24.15 -9.06 11.86
N ALA A 194 -25.15 -8.31 11.37
CA ALA A 194 -26.56 -8.64 11.58
C ALA A 194 -27.01 -9.87 10.77
N TYR A 195 -26.39 -10.12 9.62
CA TYR A 195 -26.60 -11.33 8.82
C TYR A 195 -25.96 -12.54 9.52
N ASP A 196 -24.69 -12.44 9.91
CA ASP A 196 -23.94 -13.52 10.56
C ASP A 196 -24.56 -13.94 11.91
N ALA A 197 -25.32 -13.07 12.58
CA ALA A 197 -26.00 -13.39 13.84
C ALA A 197 -27.31 -14.19 13.68
N GLN A 198 -27.78 -14.40 12.44
CA GLN A 198 -28.99 -15.16 12.14
C GLN A 198 -28.70 -16.63 11.78
N ASP A 199 -27.45 -16.95 11.47
CA ASP A 199 -26.94 -18.29 11.16
C ASP A 199 -26.40 -18.99 12.43
#